data_AF-A0A7I4FD36-F1
#
_entry.id   AF-A0A7I4FD36-F1
#
_cell.length_a   1.000
_cell.length_b   1.000
_cell.length_c   1.000
_cell.angle_alpha   90.00
_cell.angle_beta   90.00
_cell.angle_gamma   90.00
#
_symmetry.space_group_name_H-M   'P 1'
#
loop_
_entity.id
_entity.type
_entity.pdbx_description
1 polymer ?
#
loop_
_entity_poly.entity_id
_entity_poly.type
_entity_poly.pdbx_seq_one_letter_code
_entity_poly.pdbx_strand_id
1 'polypeptide(L)'
;MPAVTNKVFLKLAKADFNMCQALQKKELERVIKWNASCHFKDLDFARQKSVECYFAGPAVRTWNPKLINGLPDQAKILFMGLYKTVNTIAEEAFVAQKRDVHHHFKHYVSLSAYTSLQYKRVCFVPLSIEQALFFVGQRLDEDVLDSYDYHNVMHLVNRIGRILNDIQGRKREANQGKKLCVQMYMEEHPCVPSEAMAIAHLQELVDNSMQQLTYEVLRFIAVPKSCKRIHLNMAKIMHAFYKDTDRFSSLTAMAGFVKKVLFEPVPE
;
A
#
# COMPACT_ATOMS: atom_id res chain seq x y z
N MET A 1 11.91 -25.15 30.90
CA MET A 1 10.44 -25.07 31.10
C MET A 1 9.74 -25.78 29.95
N PRO A 2 9.10 -26.95 30.17
CA PRO A 2 8.46 -27.75 29.12
C PRO A 2 7.32 -27.03 28.37
N ALA A 3 6.70 -26.03 29.01
CA ALA A 3 5.68 -25.18 28.41
C ALA A 3 6.24 -24.09 27.46
N VAL A 4 7.56 -23.89 27.43
CA VAL A 4 8.23 -22.89 26.56
C VAL A 4 9.06 -23.58 25.49
N THR A 5 9.83 -24.61 25.86
CA THR A 5 10.63 -25.41 24.92
C THR A 5 9.94 -26.74 24.66
N ASN A 6 9.12 -26.78 23.60
CA ASN A 6 8.24 -27.90 23.32
C ASN A 6 8.35 -28.34 21.85
N LYS A 7 8.70 -29.62 21.63
CA LYS A 7 8.82 -30.20 20.28
C LYS A 7 7.49 -30.22 19.52
N VAL A 8 6.36 -30.30 20.22
CA VAL A 8 5.02 -30.23 19.62
C VAL A 8 4.76 -28.85 19.01
N PHE A 9 5.13 -27.78 19.71
CA PHE A 9 4.97 -26.41 19.19
C PHE A 9 5.85 -26.18 17.95
N LEU A 10 7.09 -26.67 17.96
CA LEU A 10 7.95 -26.58 16.78
C LEU A 10 7.37 -27.35 15.60
N LYS A 11 6.90 -28.58 15.81
CA LYS A 11 6.28 -29.39 14.76
C LYS A 11 5.04 -28.70 14.18
N LEU A 12 4.19 -28.13 15.04
CA LEU A 12 3.01 -27.38 14.62
C LEU A 12 3.39 -26.13 13.80
N ALA A 13 4.36 -25.35 14.26
CA ALA A 13 4.79 -24.13 13.58
C ALA A 13 5.34 -24.41 12.17
N LYS A 14 6.10 -25.50 12.00
CA LYS A 14 6.59 -25.94 10.68
C LYS A 14 5.44 -26.34 9.75
N ALA A 15 4.51 -27.15 10.25
CA ALA A 15 3.36 -27.62 9.48
C ALA A 15 2.44 -26.46 9.06
N ASP A 16 2.12 -25.55 9.99
CA ASP A 16 1.29 -24.38 9.74
C ASP A 16 1.93 -23.42 8.73
N PHE A 17 3.24 -23.17 8.86
CA PHE A 17 3.98 -22.37 7.89
C PHE A 17 3.91 -22.97 6.48
N ASN A 18 4.19 -24.27 6.33
CA ASN A 18 4.17 -24.93 5.03
C ASN A 18 2.77 -24.96 4.41
N MET A 19 1.72 -25.14 5.23
CA MET A 19 0.33 -25.07 4.79
C MET A 19 -0.02 -23.66 4.28
N CYS A 20 0.30 -22.62 5.06
CA CYS A 20 0.09 -21.22 4.64
C CYS A 20 0.87 -20.88 3.38
N GLN A 21 2.13 -21.31 3.28
CA GLN A 21 2.96 -21.12 2.08
C GLN A 21 2.28 -21.76 0.84
N ALA A 22 1.72 -22.96 0.97
CA ALA A 22 1.04 -23.62 -0.14
C ALA A 22 -0.22 -22.86 -0.61
N LEU A 23 -0.97 -22.25 0.31
CA LEU A 23 -2.11 -21.39 -0.02
C LEU A 23 -1.64 -20.11 -0.73
N GLN A 24 -0.63 -19.43 -0.19
CA GLN A 24 -0.06 -18.21 -0.77
C GLN A 24 0.50 -18.42 -2.18
N LYS A 25 1.10 -19.59 -2.47
CA LYS A 25 1.52 -19.97 -3.84
C LYS A 25 0.34 -19.97 -4.81
N LYS A 26 -0.78 -20.58 -4.43
CA LYS A 26 -2.01 -20.61 -5.25
C LYS A 26 -2.60 -19.21 -5.46
N GLU A 27 -2.56 -18.37 -4.43
CA GLU A 27 -3.00 -16.97 -4.52
C GLU A 27 -2.09 -16.17 -5.47
N LEU A 28 -0.77 -16.35 -5.38
CA LEU A 28 0.19 -15.71 -6.28
C LEU A 28 -0.05 -16.09 -7.73
N GLU A 29 -0.34 -17.36 -8.03
CA GLU A 29 -0.70 -17.79 -9.39
C GLU A 29 -1.93 -17.06 -9.93
N ARG A 30 -2.93 -16.80 -9.08
CA ARG A 30 -4.12 -16.02 -9.45
C ARG A 30 -3.75 -14.57 -9.76
N VAL A 31 -2.92 -13.95 -8.92
CA VAL A 31 -2.43 -12.57 -9.13
C VAL A 31 -1.62 -12.47 -10.43
N ILE A 32 -0.76 -13.45 -10.73
CA ILE A 32 0.02 -13.48 -11.98
C ILE A 32 -0.92 -13.59 -13.19
N LYS A 33 -1.92 -14.49 -13.14
CA LYS A 33 -2.92 -14.65 -14.22
C LYS A 33 -3.74 -13.37 -14.42
N TRP A 34 -4.20 -12.75 -13.34
CA TRP A 34 -4.90 -11.47 -13.39
C TRP A 34 -4.03 -10.38 -14.04
N ASN A 35 -2.78 -10.22 -13.59
CA ASN A 35 -1.87 -9.22 -14.15
C ASN A 35 -1.62 -9.43 -15.65
N ALA A 36 -1.49 -10.69 -16.09
CA ALA A 36 -1.37 -11.01 -17.52
C ALA A 36 -2.63 -10.64 -18.32
N SER A 37 -3.82 -10.79 -17.73
CA SER A 37 -5.11 -10.43 -18.37
C SER A 37 -5.35 -8.91 -18.48
N CYS A 38 -4.65 -8.12 -17.67
CA CYS A 38 -4.78 -6.66 -17.66
C CYS A 38 -3.97 -5.96 -18.77
N HIS A 39 -3.12 -6.69 -19.52
CA HIS A 39 -2.28 -6.12 -20.57
C HIS A 39 -1.32 -5.02 -20.10
N PHE A 40 -1.02 -4.95 -18.79
CA PHE A 40 -0.12 -3.92 -18.24
C PHE A 40 1.32 -4.03 -18.73
N LYS A 41 1.72 -5.20 -19.25
CA LYS A 41 3.01 -5.39 -19.93
C LYS A 41 3.12 -4.62 -21.25
N ASP A 42 1.99 -4.25 -21.85
CA ASP A 42 1.91 -3.53 -23.12
C ASP A 42 2.00 -1.98 -22.90
N LEU A 43 2.11 -1.55 -21.63
CA LEU A 43 2.41 -0.17 -21.25
C LEU A 43 3.94 0.03 -21.24
N ASP A 44 4.44 0.90 -22.11
CA ASP A 44 5.87 1.28 -22.15
C ASP A 44 6.26 2.30 -21.07
N PHE A 45 5.29 2.88 -20.35
CA PHE A 45 5.49 3.92 -19.33
C PHE A 45 5.06 3.51 -17.91
N ALA A 46 5.50 2.35 -17.38
CA ALA A 46 5.11 1.95 -16.01
C ALA A 46 5.46 2.98 -14.90
N ARG A 47 6.38 3.94 -15.15
CA ARG A 47 6.85 4.94 -14.16
C ARG A 47 6.76 6.42 -14.61
N GLN A 48 6.49 6.74 -15.88
CA GLN A 48 6.35 8.11 -16.37
C GLN A 48 4.87 8.36 -16.71
N LYS A 49 4.15 9.10 -15.86
CA LYS A 49 2.68 9.06 -15.80
C LYS A 49 1.96 10.30 -16.38
N SER A 50 2.54 11.06 -17.29
CA SER A 50 2.01 12.40 -17.55
C SER A 50 0.90 12.46 -18.61
N VAL A 51 0.98 11.71 -19.70
CA VAL A 51 0.12 11.97 -20.88
C VAL A 51 -1.13 11.08 -20.88
N GLU A 52 -0.96 9.78 -20.70
CA GLU A 52 -2.04 8.79 -20.79
C GLU A 52 -2.95 8.86 -19.56
N CYS A 53 -2.37 9.15 -18.37
CA CYS A 53 -3.16 9.43 -17.17
C CYS A 53 -3.96 10.73 -17.31
N TYR A 54 -3.42 11.75 -18.00
CA TYR A 54 -4.15 12.97 -18.30
C TYR A 54 -5.34 12.70 -19.23
N PHE A 55 -5.11 11.95 -20.31
CA PHE A 55 -6.17 11.57 -21.25
C PHE A 55 -7.24 10.66 -20.64
N ALA A 56 -6.86 9.73 -19.76
CA ALA A 56 -7.80 8.88 -19.03
C ALA A 56 -8.54 9.63 -17.90
N GLY A 57 -8.07 10.81 -17.49
CA GLY A 57 -8.59 11.58 -16.35
C GLY A 57 -10.11 11.84 -16.39
N PRO A 58 -10.68 12.33 -17.51
CA PRO A 58 -12.13 12.51 -17.64
C PRO A 58 -12.93 11.22 -17.49
N ALA A 59 -12.44 10.11 -18.06
CA ALA A 59 -13.07 8.79 -17.95
C ALA A 59 -13.03 8.27 -16.51
N VAL A 60 -11.93 8.50 -15.78
CA VAL A 60 -11.79 8.16 -14.36
C VAL A 60 -12.77 8.98 -13.51
N ARG A 61 -12.84 10.30 -13.70
CA ARG A 61 -13.71 11.20 -12.91
C ARG A 61 -15.20 10.88 -13.08
N THR A 62 -15.61 10.57 -14.31
CA THR A 62 -17.02 10.25 -14.63
C THR A 62 -17.34 8.76 -14.53
N TRP A 63 -16.32 7.93 -14.27
CA TRP A 63 -16.39 6.47 -14.26
C TRP A 63 -17.08 5.90 -15.52
N ASN A 64 -16.77 6.46 -16.69
CA ASN A 64 -17.47 6.17 -17.95
C ASN A 64 -16.53 5.59 -19.03
N PRO A 65 -16.63 4.28 -19.34
CA PRO A 65 -15.78 3.64 -20.36
C PRO A 65 -16.03 4.14 -21.79
N LYS A 66 -17.16 4.79 -22.09
CA LYS A 66 -17.41 5.30 -23.44
C LYS A 66 -16.47 6.46 -23.80
N LEU A 67 -15.93 7.16 -22.81
CA LEU A 67 -15.06 8.31 -23.01
C LEU A 67 -13.64 7.94 -23.47
N ILE A 68 -13.28 6.65 -23.45
CA ILE A 68 -11.94 6.21 -23.88
C ILE A 68 -11.87 5.76 -25.35
N ASN A 69 -12.99 5.71 -26.07
CA ASN A 69 -13.05 5.18 -27.45
C ASN A 69 -12.09 5.90 -28.41
N GLY A 70 -11.92 7.21 -28.26
CA GLY A 70 -11.02 8.04 -29.08
C GLY A 70 -9.61 8.23 -28.52
N LEU A 71 -9.24 7.55 -27.42
CA LEU A 71 -7.95 7.72 -26.78
C LEU A 71 -6.87 6.77 -27.35
N PRO A 72 -5.58 7.07 -27.14
CA PRO A 72 -4.50 6.13 -27.45
C PRO A 72 -4.70 4.78 -26.76
N ASP A 73 -4.25 3.70 -27.39
CA ASP A 73 -4.49 2.34 -26.91
C ASP A 73 -3.94 2.11 -25.49
N GLN A 74 -2.81 2.71 -25.16
CA GLN A 74 -2.24 2.63 -23.81
C GLN A 74 -3.15 3.29 -22.75
N ALA A 75 -3.79 4.42 -23.07
CA ALA A 75 -4.75 5.06 -22.18
C ALA A 75 -6.02 4.21 -22.00
N LYS A 76 -6.45 3.52 -23.08
CA LYS A 76 -7.56 2.54 -23.02
C LYS A 76 -7.20 1.35 -22.13
N ILE A 77 -6.01 0.77 -22.30
CA ILE A 77 -5.51 -0.35 -21.48
C ILE A 77 -5.48 0.05 -20.01
N LEU A 78 -4.90 1.21 -19.69
CA LEU A 78 -4.81 1.73 -18.32
C LEU A 78 -6.20 1.89 -17.70
N PHE A 79 -7.10 2.60 -18.38
CA PHE A 79 -8.45 2.83 -17.86
C PHE A 79 -9.24 1.54 -17.72
N MET A 80 -9.22 0.65 -18.72
CA MET A 80 -10.00 -0.59 -18.66
C MET A 80 -9.48 -1.57 -17.63
N GLY A 81 -8.16 -1.67 -17.43
CA GLY A 81 -7.58 -2.47 -16.36
C GLY A 81 -8.05 -1.99 -14.98
N LEU A 82 -8.01 -0.68 -14.76
CA LEU A 82 -8.50 -0.04 -13.54
C LEU A 82 -10.01 -0.22 -13.35
N TYR A 83 -10.79 0.07 -14.39
CA TYR A 83 -12.25 -0.04 -14.38
C TYR A 83 -12.69 -1.46 -14.05
N LYS A 84 -12.17 -2.47 -14.76
CA LYS A 84 -12.50 -3.88 -14.48
C LYS A 84 -12.13 -4.27 -13.05
N THR A 85 -10.92 -3.93 -12.61
CA THR A 85 -10.43 -4.27 -11.27
C THR A 85 -11.32 -3.68 -10.17
N VAL A 86 -11.65 -2.39 -10.26
CA VAL A 86 -12.49 -1.74 -9.25
C VAL A 86 -13.92 -2.28 -9.23
N ASN A 87 -14.52 -2.54 -10.40
CA ASN A 87 -15.87 -3.11 -10.44
C ASN A 87 -15.89 -4.54 -9.88
N THR A 88 -14.91 -5.39 -10.21
CA THR A 88 -14.81 -6.75 -9.65
C THR A 88 -14.63 -6.73 -8.13
N ILE A 89 -13.72 -5.89 -7.62
CA ILE A 89 -13.52 -5.74 -6.17
C ILE A 89 -14.79 -5.21 -5.50
N ALA A 90 -15.52 -4.29 -6.14
CA ALA A 90 -16.77 -3.76 -5.61
C ALA A 90 -17.87 -4.81 -5.51
N GLU A 91 -18.00 -5.69 -6.49
CA GLU A 91 -18.95 -6.82 -6.46
C GLU A 91 -18.63 -7.79 -5.32
N GLU A 92 -17.34 -8.16 -5.15
CA GLU A 92 -16.92 -9.03 -4.05
C GLU A 92 -17.11 -8.35 -2.68
N ALA A 93 -16.78 -7.07 -2.59
CA ALA A 93 -16.94 -6.30 -1.36
C ALA A 93 -18.42 -6.10 -1.01
N PHE A 94 -19.32 -5.98 -1.98
CA PHE A 94 -20.76 -5.95 -1.75
C PHE A 94 -21.23 -7.22 -1.03
N VAL A 95 -20.74 -8.39 -1.45
CA VAL A 95 -21.06 -9.67 -0.78
C VAL A 95 -20.47 -9.69 0.63
N ALA A 96 -19.21 -9.31 0.80
CA ALA A 96 -18.53 -9.34 2.09
C ALA A 96 -19.14 -8.36 3.12
N GLN A 97 -19.51 -7.16 2.68
CA GLN A 97 -20.01 -6.07 3.53
C GLN A 97 -21.53 -6.01 3.60
N LYS A 98 -22.23 -6.74 2.72
CA LYS A 98 -23.70 -6.73 2.58
C LYS A 98 -24.27 -5.33 2.33
N ARG A 99 -23.49 -4.47 1.67
CA ARG A 99 -23.85 -3.09 1.30
C ARG A 99 -22.99 -2.64 0.14
N ASP A 100 -23.45 -1.63 -0.60
CA ASP A 100 -22.64 -1.00 -1.62
C ASP A 100 -21.51 -0.17 -0.99
N VAL A 101 -20.27 -0.49 -1.37
CA VAL A 101 -19.04 0.23 -1.03
C VAL A 101 -18.26 0.68 -2.27
N HIS A 102 -18.87 0.59 -3.46
CA HIS A 102 -18.23 0.94 -4.72
C HIS A 102 -17.75 2.39 -4.77
N HIS A 103 -18.51 3.29 -4.14
CA HIS A 103 -18.17 4.71 -4.07
C HIS A 103 -16.83 4.96 -3.36
N HIS A 104 -16.46 4.16 -2.35
CA HIS A 104 -15.16 4.22 -1.69
C HIS A 104 -14.05 3.99 -2.72
N PHE A 105 -14.10 2.89 -3.47
CA PHE A 105 -13.08 2.58 -4.48
C PHE A 105 -12.97 3.65 -5.58
N LYS A 106 -14.10 4.21 -6.05
CA LYS A 106 -14.08 5.28 -7.08
C LYS A 106 -13.48 6.59 -6.56
N HIS A 107 -13.81 6.97 -5.33
CA HIS A 107 -13.33 8.20 -4.70
C HIS A 107 -11.79 8.19 -4.63
N TYR A 108 -11.21 7.09 -4.13
CA TYR A 108 -9.76 6.98 -3.97
C TYR A 108 -9.01 6.94 -5.29
N VAL A 109 -9.55 6.26 -6.29
CA VAL A 109 -8.96 6.26 -7.64
C VAL A 109 -8.95 7.68 -8.22
N SER A 110 -10.05 8.42 -8.05
CA SER A 110 -10.14 9.81 -8.51
C SER A 110 -9.16 10.74 -7.77
N LEU A 111 -9.03 10.58 -6.46
CA LEU A 111 -8.07 11.32 -5.64
C LEU A 111 -6.63 11.02 -6.07
N SER A 112 -6.30 9.75 -6.29
CA SER A 112 -4.96 9.32 -6.70
C SER A 112 -4.56 9.91 -8.06
N ALA A 113 -5.48 9.91 -9.03
CA ALA A 113 -5.28 10.52 -10.33
C ALA A 113 -5.04 12.04 -10.21
N TYR A 114 -5.81 12.73 -9.37
CA TYR A 114 -5.63 14.17 -9.15
C TYR A 114 -4.31 14.50 -8.44
N THR A 115 -3.95 13.74 -7.39
CA THR A 115 -2.69 13.92 -6.66
C THR A 115 -1.45 13.53 -7.47
N SER A 116 -1.58 12.70 -8.50
CA SER A 116 -0.47 12.44 -9.44
C SER A 116 -0.20 13.63 -10.36
N LEU A 117 -1.20 14.49 -10.61
CA LEU A 117 -1.07 15.71 -11.40
C LEU A 117 -0.53 16.88 -10.56
N GLN A 118 -0.90 16.95 -9.28
CA GLN A 118 -0.31 17.88 -8.32
C GLN A 118 0.61 17.11 -7.38
N TYR A 119 1.91 17.06 -7.71
CA TYR A 119 3.08 16.44 -7.05
C TYR A 119 3.15 16.38 -5.49
N LYS A 120 2.18 16.93 -4.76
CA LYS A 120 2.25 17.17 -3.31
C LYS A 120 1.80 16.01 -2.42
N ARG A 121 1.13 14.96 -2.91
CA ARG A 121 0.60 13.90 -2.02
C ARG A 121 0.46 12.54 -2.71
N VAL A 122 1.56 11.82 -2.97
CA VAL A 122 1.42 10.44 -3.45
C VAL A 122 0.89 9.57 -2.28
N CYS A 123 -0.41 9.25 -2.30
CA CYS A 123 -1.06 8.37 -1.32
C CYS A 123 -1.01 6.90 -1.79
N PHE A 124 0.17 6.28 -1.84
CA PHE A 124 0.27 4.84 -2.20
C PHE A 124 -0.22 3.91 -1.08
N VAL A 125 -0.07 4.35 0.17
CA VAL A 125 -0.40 3.56 1.37
C VAL A 125 -1.92 3.44 1.61
N PRO A 126 -2.75 4.51 1.47
CA PRO A 126 -4.20 4.40 1.65
C PRO A 126 -4.85 3.50 0.60
N LEU A 127 -4.45 3.64 -0.68
CA LEU A 127 -5.05 2.92 -1.80
C LEU A 127 -5.02 1.41 -1.63
N SER A 128 -3.92 0.87 -1.09
CA SER A 128 -3.75 -0.56 -0.90
C SER A 128 -4.48 -1.08 0.35
N ILE A 129 -4.61 -0.25 1.40
CA ILE A 129 -5.24 -0.67 2.66
C ILE A 129 -6.77 -0.62 2.55
N GLU A 130 -7.33 0.47 2.02
CA GLU A 130 -8.79 0.68 1.99
C GLU A 130 -9.50 -0.35 1.12
N GLN A 131 -8.82 -0.84 0.07
CA GLN A 131 -9.32 -1.94 -0.74
C GLN A 131 -9.44 -3.23 0.07
N ALA A 132 -8.37 -3.60 0.77
CA ALA A 132 -8.33 -4.82 1.56
C ALA A 132 -9.20 -4.73 2.83
N LEU A 133 -9.47 -3.51 3.32
CA LEU A 133 -10.22 -3.26 4.54
C LEU A 133 -11.66 -3.83 4.47
N PHE A 134 -12.30 -3.79 3.31
CA PHE A 134 -13.64 -4.35 3.15
C PHE A 134 -13.68 -5.89 3.14
N PHE A 135 -12.53 -6.55 3.25
CA PHE A 135 -12.40 -8.01 3.27
C PHE A 135 -11.87 -8.57 4.60
N VAL A 136 -11.58 -7.74 5.62
CA VAL A 136 -11.06 -8.21 6.92
C VAL A 136 -12.12 -8.81 7.86
N GLY A 137 -13.26 -9.23 7.32
CA GLY A 137 -14.27 -10.07 7.95
C GLY A 137 -15.40 -9.35 8.69
N GLN A 138 -15.12 -8.22 9.36
CA GLN A 138 -16.17 -7.44 10.02
C GLN A 138 -16.78 -6.43 9.04
N ARG A 139 -18.10 -6.24 9.13
CA ARG A 139 -18.80 -5.16 8.43
C ARG A 139 -18.33 -3.80 8.97
N LEU A 140 -18.03 -2.87 8.06
CA LEU A 140 -17.60 -1.52 8.40
C LEU A 140 -18.67 -0.51 8.00
N ASP A 141 -19.20 0.15 9.01
CA ASP A 141 -20.16 1.23 8.86
C ASP A 141 -19.47 2.55 8.50
N GLU A 142 -20.20 3.46 7.85
CA GLU A 142 -19.65 4.76 7.43
C GLU A 142 -19.17 5.58 8.62
N ASP A 143 -19.90 5.59 9.74
CA ASP A 143 -19.50 6.29 10.96
C ASP A 143 -18.11 5.86 11.47
N VAL A 144 -17.70 4.61 11.23
CA VAL A 144 -16.36 4.12 11.58
C VAL A 144 -15.32 4.69 10.62
N LEU A 145 -15.61 4.70 9.32
CA LEU A 145 -14.71 5.21 8.29
C LEU A 145 -14.56 6.74 8.37
N ASP A 146 -15.60 7.45 8.78
CA ASP A 146 -15.59 8.90 8.96
C ASP A 146 -15.04 9.32 10.33
N SER A 147 -14.86 8.36 11.25
CA SER A 147 -14.41 8.65 12.62
C SER A 147 -13.01 9.27 12.67
N TYR A 148 -12.80 10.12 13.68
CA TYR A 148 -11.47 10.65 13.99
C TYR A 148 -10.44 9.53 14.25
N ASP A 149 -10.84 8.49 14.97
CA ASP A 149 -9.93 7.39 15.33
C ASP A 149 -9.43 6.63 14.08
N TYR A 150 -10.29 6.38 13.10
CA TYR A 150 -9.88 5.74 11.85
C TYR A 150 -8.95 6.65 11.04
N HIS A 151 -9.31 7.92 10.89
CA HIS A 151 -8.46 8.91 10.22
C HIS A 151 -7.09 9.07 10.88
N ASN A 152 -7.02 8.98 12.22
CA ASN A 152 -5.75 9.01 12.95
C ASN A 152 -4.87 7.80 12.63
N VAL A 153 -5.43 6.59 12.63
CA VAL A 153 -4.71 5.36 12.24
C VAL A 153 -4.20 5.45 10.80
N MET A 154 -5.03 5.96 9.88
CA MET A 154 -4.65 6.20 8.49
C MET A 154 -3.51 7.22 8.37
N HIS A 155 -3.60 8.33 9.11
CA HIS A 155 -2.58 9.37 9.13
C HIS A 155 -1.23 8.82 9.63
N LEU A 156 -1.22 8.02 10.69
CA LEU A 156 0.00 7.43 11.25
C LEU A 156 0.70 6.51 10.24
N VAL A 157 -0.03 5.59 9.59
CA VAL A 157 0.58 4.69 8.60
C VAL A 157 1.08 5.44 7.36
N ASN A 158 0.36 6.49 6.95
CA ASN A 158 0.78 7.35 5.84
C ASN A 158 2.07 8.10 6.15
N ARG A 159 2.17 8.67 7.35
CA ARG A 159 3.37 9.38 7.81
C ARG A 159 4.58 8.44 7.83
N ILE A 160 4.42 7.24 8.37
CA ILE A 160 5.46 6.19 8.38
C ILE A 160 5.91 5.87 6.95
N GLY A 161 4.98 5.46 6.09
CA GLY A 161 5.32 5.01 4.73
C GLY A 161 5.93 6.14 3.88
N ARG A 162 5.42 7.37 4.00
CA ARG A 162 5.93 8.54 3.27
C ARG A 162 7.37 8.87 3.66
N ILE A 163 7.63 9.04 4.96
CA ILE A 163 8.96 9.43 5.43
C ILE A 163 9.99 8.35 5.08
N LEU A 164 9.68 7.07 5.29
CA LEU A 164 10.56 5.96 4.93
C LEU A 164 10.86 5.92 3.42
N ASN A 165 9.84 6.08 2.58
CA ASN A 165 9.99 6.14 1.13
C ASN A 165 10.87 7.32 0.71
N ASP A 166 10.65 8.50 1.28
CA ASP A 166 11.38 9.71 0.92
C ASP A 166 12.86 9.59 1.34
N ILE A 167 13.15 9.16 2.58
CA ILE A 167 14.53 8.97 3.08
C ILE A 167 15.33 8.04 2.18
N GLN A 168 14.76 6.89 1.80
CA GLN A 168 15.47 5.90 0.99
C GLN A 168 15.42 6.20 -0.52
N GLY A 169 14.38 6.90 -0.98
CA GLY A 169 14.15 7.28 -2.36
C GLY A 169 14.92 8.52 -2.82
N ARG A 170 15.57 9.26 -1.91
CA ARG A 170 16.26 10.54 -2.20
C ARG A 170 17.08 10.55 -3.48
N LYS A 171 17.99 9.58 -3.67
CA LYS A 171 18.87 9.53 -4.85
C LYS A 171 18.07 9.42 -6.15
N ARG A 172 17.03 8.58 -6.17
CA ARG A 172 16.14 8.39 -7.32
C ARG A 172 15.37 9.67 -7.61
N GLU A 173 14.89 10.36 -6.58
CA GLU A 173 14.08 11.58 -6.72
C GLU A 173 14.91 12.80 -7.12
N ALA A 174 16.14 12.90 -6.62
CA ALA A 174 17.09 13.92 -7.04
C ALA A 174 17.36 13.82 -8.55
N ASN A 175 17.56 12.60 -9.06
CA ASN A 175 17.75 12.34 -10.50
C ASN A 175 16.51 12.69 -11.35
N GLN A 176 15.33 12.80 -10.73
CA GLN A 176 14.08 13.21 -11.37
C GLN A 176 13.81 14.72 -11.23
N GLY A 177 14.75 15.48 -10.64
CA GLY A 177 14.58 16.92 -10.38
C GLY A 177 13.49 17.23 -9.36
N LYS A 178 13.11 16.26 -8.51
CA LYS A 178 12.09 16.48 -7.47
C LYS A 178 12.70 17.14 -6.24
N LYS A 179 11.91 18.00 -5.60
CA LYS A 179 12.28 18.59 -4.31
C LYS A 179 12.33 17.48 -3.25
N LEU A 180 13.46 17.36 -2.54
CA LEU A 180 13.68 16.28 -1.58
C LEU A 180 13.05 16.62 -0.22
N CYS A 181 12.36 15.65 0.39
CA CYS A 181 11.75 15.81 1.72
C CYS A 181 12.74 16.33 2.77
N VAL A 182 13.97 15.81 2.77
CA VAL A 182 14.99 16.22 3.75
C VAL A 182 15.40 17.68 3.56
N GLN A 183 15.48 18.16 2.31
CA GLN A 183 15.75 19.58 2.03
C GLN A 183 14.60 20.46 2.48
N MET A 184 13.35 20.06 2.19
CA MET A 184 12.16 20.77 2.67
C MET A 184 12.13 20.87 4.20
N TYR A 185 12.45 19.77 4.88
CA TYR A 185 12.51 19.74 6.33
C TYR A 185 13.56 20.71 6.88
N MET A 186 14.74 20.79 6.26
CA MET A 186 15.81 21.73 6.66
C MET A 186 15.44 23.20 6.39
N GLU A 187 14.74 23.48 5.28
CA GLU A 187 14.23 24.83 4.99
C GLU A 187 13.21 25.30 6.04
N GLU A 188 12.33 24.40 6.50
CA GLU A 188 11.35 24.67 7.55
C GLU A 188 11.95 24.71 8.96
N HIS A 189 13.13 24.11 9.16
CA HIS A 189 13.84 24.05 10.44
C HIS A 189 15.28 24.55 10.30
N PRO A 190 15.53 25.87 10.20
CA PRO A 190 16.86 26.44 9.98
C PRO A 190 17.89 26.10 11.07
N CYS A 191 17.43 25.64 12.25
CA CYS A 191 18.28 25.16 13.33
C CYS A 191 18.91 23.77 13.08
N VAL A 192 18.51 23.07 12.02
CA VAL A 192 19.04 21.74 11.66
C VAL A 192 20.14 21.92 10.62
N PRO A 193 21.43 21.86 11.00
CA PRO A 193 22.54 22.30 10.15
C PRO A 193 22.96 21.27 9.09
N SER A 194 22.44 20.05 9.14
CA SER A 194 22.88 18.97 8.25
C SER A 194 21.76 18.02 7.84
N GLU A 195 21.93 17.43 6.67
CA GLU A 195 21.04 16.39 6.15
C GLU A 195 20.96 15.17 7.08
N ALA A 196 22.09 14.80 7.70
CA ALA A 196 22.14 13.67 8.64
C ALA A 196 21.25 13.91 9.88
N MET A 197 21.27 15.12 10.44
CA MET A 197 20.39 15.48 11.56
C MET A 197 18.92 15.54 11.14
N ALA A 198 18.64 16.07 9.95
CA ALA A 198 17.28 16.08 9.41
C ALA A 198 16.73 14.64 9.22
N ILE A 199 17.55 13.72 8.71
CA ILE A 199 17.18 12.30 8.60
C ILE A 199 16.95 11.68 9.98
N ALA A 200 17.78 11.99 10.97
CA ALA A 200 17.60 11.49 12.33
C ALA A 200 16.27 11.95 12.95
N HIS A 201 15.91 13.22 12.80
CA HIS A 201 14.62 13.74 13.26
C HIS A 201 13.44 13.11 12.52
N LEU A 202 13.54 12.93 11.20
CA LEU A 202 12.50 12.26 10.41
C LEU A 202 12.34 10.79 10.84
N GLN A 203 13.44 10.09 11.17
CA GLN A 203 13.39 8.74 11.70
C GLN A 203 12.73 8.69 13.09
N GLU A 204 13.01 9.67 13.95
CA GLU A 204 12.34 9.79 15.25
C GLU A 204 10.82 10.01 15.08
N LEU A 205 10.40 10.82 14.11
CA LEU A 205 8.98 10.97 13.76
C LEU A 205 8.36 9.65 13.32
N VAL A 206 9.08 8.82 12.55
CA VAL A 206 8.62 7.48 12.16
C VAL A 206 8.45 6.59 13.39
N ASP A 207 9.45 6.57 14.28
CA ASP A 207 9.43 5.72 15.47
C ASP A 207 8.29 6.10 16.43
N ASN A 208 8.10 7.40 16.66
CA ASN A 208 6.98 7.95 17.43
C ASN A 208 5.63 7.58 16.79
N SER A 209 5.53 7.66 15.46
CA SER A 209 4.31 7.24 14.74
C SER A 209 4.01 5.76 14.91
N MET A 210 5.04 4.92 14.88
CA MET A 210 4.90 3.47 15.03
C MET A 210 4.46 3.10 16.45
N GLN A 211 4.98 3.79 17.46
CA GLN A 211 4.54 3.63 18.86
C GLN A 211 3.06 4.04 19.02
N GLN A 212 2.68 5.22 18.50
CA GLN A 212 1.29 5.69 18.52
C GLN A 212 0.36 4.72 17.78
N LEU A 213 0.73 4.25 16.59
CA LEU A 213 -0.07 3.29 15.84
C LEU A 213 -0.25 1.97 16.60
N THR A 214 0.80 1.50 17.27
CA THR A 214 0.73 0.30 18.10
C THR A 214 -0.24 0.50 19.28
N TYR A 215 -0.18 1.66 19.94
CA TYR A 215 -1.13 2.02 20.98
C TYR A 215 -2.57 2.04 20.45
N GLU A 216 -2.81 2.72 19.32
CA GLU A 216 -4.15 2.79 18.69
C GLU A 216 -4.74 1.42 18.38
N VAL A 217 -3.92 0.47 17.91
CA VAL A 217 -4.35 -0.92 17.63
C VAL A 217 -4.80 -1.65 18.91
N LEU A 218 -4.19 -1.33 20.05
CA LEU A 218 -4.49 -1.95 21.34
C LEU A 218 -5.69 -1.30 22.05
N ARG A 219 -6.04 -0.05 21.72
CA ARG A 219 -7.23 0.63 22.27
C ARG A 219 -8.51 -0.14 21.94
N PHE A 220 -9.41 -0.25 22.91
CA PHE A 220 -10.76 -0.80 22.71
C PHE A 220 -11.73 0.35 22.45
N ILE A 221 -11.94 0.66 21.18
CA ILE A 221 -12.77 1.76 20.69
C ILE A 221 -13.65 1.26 19.54
N ALA A 222 -14.54 2.12 19.01
CA ALA A 222 -15.49 1.77 17.95
C ALA A 222 -14.83 1.19 16.69
N VAL A 223 -13.63 1.67 16.33
CA VAL A 223 -12.88 1.15 15.17
C VAL A 223 -12.40 -0.28 15.45
N PRO A 224 -12.82 -1.28 14.63
CA PRO A 224 -12.46 -2.67 14.85
C PRO A 224 -10.96 -2.93 14.92
N LYS A 225 -10.55 -3.86 15.79
CA LYS A 225 -9.13 -4.26 15.91
C LYS A 225 -8.59 -4.87 14.62
N SER A 226 -9.40 -5.61 13.86
CA SER A 226 -9.03 -6.16 12.55
C SER A 226 -8.72 -5.05 11.54
N CYS A 227 -9.55 -4.01 11.51
CA CYS A 227 -9.33 -2.78 10.73
C CYS A 227 -7.99 -2.13 11.12
N LYS A 228 -7.77 -1.82 12.39
CA LYS A 228 -6.51 -1.18 12.82
C LYS A 228 -5.27 -2.04 12.54
N ARG A 229 -5.40 -3.36 12.66
CA ARG A 229 -4.30 -4.30 12.44
C ARG A 229 -3.81 -4.33 11.00
N ILE A 230 -4.67 -4.08 10.00
CA ILE A 230 -4.21 -4.01 8.60
C ILE A 230 -3.27 -2.82 8.38
N HIS A 231 -3.54 -1.67 9.02
CA HIS A 231 -2.65 -0.50 8.97
C HIS A 231 -1.31 -0.77 9.65
N LEU A 232 -1.31 -1.44 10.82
CA LEU A 232 -0.07 -1.85 11.48
C LEU A 232 0.76 -2.81 10.63
N ASN A 233 0.12 -3.76 9.96
CA ASN A 233 0.79 -4.68 9.06
C ASN A 233 1.40 -3.93 7.86
N MET A 234 0.68 -2.95 7.30
CA MET A 234 1.23 -2.12 6.23
C MET A 234 2.42 -1.28 6.70
N ALA A 235 2.39 -0.70 7.90
CA ALA A 235 3.54 0.00 8.48
C ALA A 235 4.78 -0.92 8.56
N LYS A 236 4.60 -2.17 9.02
CA LYS A 236 5.68 -3.17 9.08
C LYS A 236 6.21 -3.52 7.68
N ILE A 237 5.33 -3.64 6.70
CA ILE A 237 5.70 -3.87 5.30
C ILE A 237 6.54 -2.69 4.77
N MET A 238 6.13 -1.45 5.04
CA MET A 238 6.89 -0.26 4.64
C MET A 238 8.29 -0.25 5.27
N HIS A 239 8.41 -0.57 6.56
CA HIS A 239 9.71 -0.75 7.21
C HIS A 239 10.55 -1.84 6.55
N ALA A 240 9.95 -2.96 6.14
CA ALA A 240 10.68 -4.03 5.46
C ALA A 240 11.19 -3.61 4.08
N PHE A 241 10.42 -2.81 3.33
CA PHE A 241 10.81 -2.28 2.02
C PHE A 241 11.83 -1.15 2.09
N TYR A 242 11.86 -0.37 3.17
CA TYR A 242 12.68 0.83 3.31
C TYR A 242 13.68 0.77 4.48
N LYS A 243 14.01 -0.44 4.95
CA LYS A 243 14.86 -0.65 6.12
C LYS A 243 16.22 0.05 6.01
N ASP A 244 16.89 -0.16 4.89
CA ASP A 244 18.29 0.21 4.64
C ASP A 244 18.51 0.75 3.22
N THR A 245 17.53 0.53 2.33
CA THR A 245 17.56 0.98 0.94
C THR A 245 16.14 1.01 0.39
N ASP A 246 15.98 1.54 -0.81
CA ASP A 246 14.73 1.52 -1.57
C ASP A 246 14.53 0.14 -2.23
N ARG A 247 14.12 -0.85 -1.42
CA ARG A 247 13.89 -2.21 -1.93
C ARG A 247 12.65 -2.31 -2.79
N PHE A 248 11.72 -1.37 -2.66
CA PHE A 248 10.50 -1.31 -3.48
C PHE A 248 10.82 -1.07 -4.95
N SER A 249 11.75 -0.16 -5.25
CA SER A 249 12.12 0.13 -6.64
C SER A 249 13.17 -0.82 -7.21
N SER A 250 13.77 -1.67 -6.36
CA SER A 250 14.76 -2.67 -6.74
C SER A 250 14.11 -3.96 -7.21
N LEU A 251 14.56 -4.49 -8.34
CA LEU A 251 14.07 -5.76 -8.88
C LEU A 251 14.56 -6.98 -8.08
N THR A 252 15.63 -6.84 -7.31
CA THR A 252 16.33 -7.98 -6.69
C THR A 252 16.42 -7.91 -5.17
N ALA A 253 16.26 -6.73 -4.57
CA ALA A 253 16.49 -6.54 -3.14
C ALA A 253 15.55 -7.37 -2.24
N MET A 254 14.35 -7.70 -2.72
CA MET A 254 13.39 -8.56 -1.99
C MET A 254 13.42 -10.03 -2.43
N ALA A 255 14.17 -10.38 -3.48
CA ALA A 255 14.11 -11.71 -4.09
C ALA A 255 14.45 -12.84 -3.10
N GLY A 256 15.46 -12.64 -2.24
CA GLY A 256 15.84 -13.62 -1.23
C GLY A 256 14.74 -13.84 -0.16
N PHE A 257 14.05 -12.77 0.27
CA PHE A 257 12.93 -12.88 1.21
C PHE A 257 11.74 -13.57 0.56
N VAL A 258 11.40 -13.18 -0.67
CA VAL A 258 10.32 -13.80 -1.46
C VAL A 258 10.58 -15.30 -1.63
N LYS A 259 11.81 -15.68 -1.98
CA LYS A 259 12.21 -17.08 -2.14
C LYS A 259 11.99 -17.89 -0.85
N LYS A 260 12.47 -17.37 0.29
CA LYS A 260 12.34 -18.03 1.60
C LYS A 260 10.89 -18.17 2.05
N VAL A 261 10.08 -17.13 1.86
CA VAL A 261 8.70 -17.11 2.36
C VAL A 261 7.77 -17.90 1.46
N LEU A 262 7.88 -17.72 0.14
CA LEU A 262 6.91 -18.25 -0.80
C LEU A 262 7.35 -19.52 -1.51
N PHE A 263 8.63 -19.91 -1.51
CA PHE A 263 9.10 -21.02 -2.34
C PHE A 263 9.87 -22.11 -1.59
N GLU A 264 10.59 -21.76 -0.52
CA GLU A 264 11.35 -22.71 0.31
C GLU A 264 10.51 -23.19 1.50
N PRO A 265 10.04 -24.45 1.53
CA PRO A 265 9.33 -24.99 2.68
C PRO A 265 10.28 -25.22 3.86
N VAL A 266 9.75 -25.22 5.08
CA VAL A 266 10.52 -25.56 6.28
C VAL A 266 10.60 -27.08 6.40
N PRO A 267 11.82 -27.68 6.51
CA PRO A 267 11.97 -29.12 6.67
C PRO A 267 11.28 -29.64 7.94
N GLU A 268 10.65 -30.81 7.87
CA GLU A 268 9.97 -31.47 9.00
C GLU A 268 10.91 -31.74 10.20
#